data_AF-A0A1X1AXH3-F1
#
_entry.id   AF-A0A1X1AXH3-F1
#
_cell.length_a   1.000
_cell.length_b   1.000
_cell.length_c   1.000
_cell.angle_alpha   90.00
_cell.angle_beta   90.00
_cell.angle_gamma   90.00
#
_symmetry.space_group_name_H-M   'P 1'
#
loop_
_entity.id
_entity.type
_entity.pdbx_description
1 polymer ?
#
loop_
_entity_poly.entity_id
_entity_poly.type
_entity_poly.pdbx_seq_one_letter_code
_entity_poly.pdbx_strand_id
1 'polypeptide(L)'
;MSAMVLLTAVGSLSIPAASADGVPAGERIVVLVPGQQATPGTTSLDQYEDMAAELTAQGYTVHTVDVKGLDLPADTRVVEAAVAKATAGVDAESVAIVGHSYGGLSARSYLKTLGGSDVVDTYIAIGTPQYGSPGGCAQLPGFGWDGCPVTPFIADLITGDDTPGDTAYYSIRSDEELADGRLDGGQYRVAPIPDLVHEVEPADPRVVVAVSEILAGHSPAEFVDEAEGDITLEKTLFPAPTR
;
A
#
# COMPACT_ATOMS: atom_id res chain seq x y z
N MET A 1 38.44 -1.87 -79.48
CA MET A 1 37.01 -2.05 -79.15
C MET A 1 36.90 -1.87 -77.64
N SER A 2 36.47 -0.67 -77.20
CA SER A 2 36.37 -0.32 -75.78
C SER A 2 35.07 -0.87 -75.18
N ALA A 3 35.16 -1.51 -74.02
CA ALA A 3 34.00 -1.89 -73.21
C ALA A 3 33.93 -0.95 -71.99
N MET A 4 32.82 -0.23 -71.89
CA MET A 4 32.51 0.74 -70.84
C MET A 4 31.65 0.04 -69.80
N VAL A 5 32.14 -0.08 -68.56
CA VAL A 5 31.38 -0.65 -67.44
C VAL A 5 30.64 0.50 -66.75
N LEU A 6 29.31 0.44 -66.77
CA LEU A 6 28.43 1.38 -66.08
C LEU A 6 28.18 0.84 -64.65
N LEU A 7 28.61 1.59 -63.63
CA LEU A 7 28.36 1.27 -62.22
C LEU A 7 27.08 2.02 -61.79
N THR A 8 25.98 1.30 -61.58
CA THR A 8 24.73 1.87 -61.03
C THR A 8 24.81 1.92 -59.52
N ALA A 9 24.85 3.12 -58.95
CA ALA A 9 24.69 3.36 -57.51
C ALA A 9 23.20 3.32 -57.14
N VAL A 10 22.82 2.40 -56.26
CA VAL A 10 21.48 2.35 -55.67
C VAL A 10 21.51 3.21 -54.41
N GLY A 11 20.83 4.36 -54.43
CA GLY A 11 20.68 5.22 -53.27
C GLY A 11 19.64 4.67 -52.29
N SER A 12 20.06 4.39 -51.07
CA SER A 12 19.17 4.02 -49.96
C SER A 12 18.40 5.26 -49.51
N LEU A 13 17.09 5.28 -49.72
CA LEU A 13 16.19 6.27 -49.11
C LEU A 13 15.94 5.86 -47.66
N SER A 14 16.58 6.56 -46.72
CA SER A 14 16.26 6.46 -45.30
C SER A 14 14.93 7.16 -45.04
N ILE A 15 13.89 6.38 -44.69
CA ILE A 15 12.64 6.93 -44.16
C ILE A 15 12.91 7.30 -42.70
N PRO A 16 12.67 8.55 -42.27
CA PRO A 16 12.77 8.88 -40.86
C PRO A 16 11.68 8.11 -40.11
N ALA A 17 12.06 7.33 -39.10
CA ALA A 17 11.13 6.76 -38.15
C ALA A 17 10.41 7.92 -37.46
N ALA A 18 9.08 7.97 -37.56
CA ALA A 18 8.29 8.87 -36.75
C ALA A 18 8.52 8.47 -35.28
N SER A 19 9.06 9.39 -34.49
CA SER A 19 9.02 9.28 -33.04
C SER A 19 7.55 9.18 -32.65
N ALA A 20 7.17 8.09 -31.98
CA ALA A 20 5.92 8.04 -31.26
C ALA A 20 6.07 9.03 -30.10
N ASP A 21 5.73 10.29 -30.31
CA ASP A 21 5.48 11.23 -29.24
C ASP A 21 4.21 10.74 -28.52
N GLY A 22 4.41 9.79 -27.60
CA GLY A 22 3.38 9.34 -26.68
C GLY A 22 2.93 10.52 -25.84
N VAL A 23 1.62 10.60 -25.58
CA VAL A 23 1.10 11.41 -24.48
C VAL A 23 1.96 11.08 -23.25
N PRO A 24 2.51 12.07 -22.53
CA PRO A 24 3.22 11.79 -21.29
C PRO A 24 2.33 10.92 -20.41
N ALA A 25 2.84 9.77 -19.96
CA ALA A 25 2.13 8.97 -18.97
C ALA A 25 1.84 9.86 -17.75
N GLY A 26 0.66 9.71 -17.16
CA GLY A 26 0.27 10.45 -15.97
C GLY A 26 1.21 10.16 -14.80
N GLU A 27 1.06 10.93 -13.73
CA GLU A 27 1.90 10.76 -12.54
C GLU A 27 1.48 9.51 -11.76
N ARG A 28 2.43 8.64 -11.41
CA ARG A 28 2.19 7.47 -10.55
C ARG A 28 2.55 7.85 -9.13
N ILE A 29 1.54 7.98 -8.27
CA ILE A 29 1.66 8.54 -6.93
C ILE A 29 1.64 7.42 -5.89
N VAL A 30 2.53 7.48 -4.89
CA VAL A 30 2.53 6.59 -3.73
C VAL A 30 2.50 7.40 -2.44
N VAL A 31 1.56 7.09 -1.56
CA VAL A 31 1.45 7.71 -0.22
C VAL A 31 1.83 6.68 0.85
N LEU A 32 2.89 6.96 1.60
CA LEU A 32 3.43 6.10 2.66
C LEU A 32 2.89 6.56 4.02
N VAL A 33 2.25 5.64 4.75
CA VAL A 33 1.54 5.91 6.00
C VAL A 33 2.17 5.10 7.14
N PRO A 34 2.91 5.74 8.06
CA PRO A 34 3.58 5.06 9.15
C PRO A 34 2.61 4.51 10.20
N GLY A 35 3.08 3.49 10.93
CA GLY A 35 2.40 2.91 12.08
C GLY A 35 2.48 3.75 13.36
N GLN A 36 2.15 3.11 14.48
CA GLN A 36 2.10 3.74 15.79
C GLN A 36 3.47 4.25 16.27
N GLN A 37 3.51 5.50 16.72
CA GLN A 37 4.68 6.18 17.28
C GLN A 37 4.38 6.59 18.73
N ALA A 38 4.36 5.60 19.63
CA ALA A 38 3.91 5.79 21.01
C ALA A 38 4.86 6.65 21.89
N THR A 39 6.11 6.82 21.46
CA THR A 39 7.10 7.63 22.18
C THR A 39 7.07 9.08 21.67
N PRO A 40 6.86 10.09 22.53
CA PRO A 40 6.89 11.48 22.09
C PRO A 40 8.22 11.84 21.40
N GLY A 41 8.13 12.46 20.22
CA GLY A 41 9.29 12.89 19.45
C GLY A 41 9.94 11.80 18.60
N THR A 42 9.40 10.58 18.56
CA THR A 42 9.82 9.58 17.56
C THR A 42 9.08 9.78 16.24
N THR A 43 9.76 9.47 15.15
CA THR A 43 9.19 9.34 13.82
C THR A 43 9.64 8.00 13.24
N SER A 44 8.76 7.28 12.57
CA SER A 44 9.10 6.07 11.80
C SER A 44 9.22 6.36 10.31
N LEU A 45 9.21 7.63 9.91
CA LEU A 45 9.43 8.01 8.51
C LEU A 45 10.79 7.54 7.99
N ASP A 46 11.81 7.50 8.84
CA ASP A 46 13.14 7.00 8.50
C ASP A 46 13.10 5.51 8.05
N GLN A 47 12.12 4.73 8.52
CA GLN A 47 11.95 3.33 8.12
C GLN A 47 11.49 3.18 6.66
N TYR A 48 10.94 4.25 6.08
CA TYR A 48 10.51 4.27 4.69
C TYR A 48 11.57 4.82 3.73
N GLU A 49 12.75 5.23 4.20
CA GLU A 49 13.77 5.87 3.35
C GLU A 49 14.16 4.99 2.16
N ASP A 50 14.50 3.73 2.41
CA ASP A 50 14.88 2.79 1.36
C ASP A 50 13.72 2.49 0.40
N MET A 51 12.50 2.35 0.93
CA MET A 51 11.29 2.16 0.12
C MET A 51 11.01 3.37 -0.77
N ALA A 52 11.08 4.58 -0.22
CA ALA A 52 10.85 5.80 -0.96
C ALA A 52 11.92 6.00 -2.04
N ALA A 53 13.18 5.68 -1.74
CA ALA A 53 14.27 5.74 -2.72
C ALA A 53 14.06 4.75 -3.87
N GLU A 54 13.70 3.51 -3.58
CA GLU A 54 13.42 2.48 -4.58
C GLU A 54 12.25 2.90 -5.48
N LEU A 55 11.12 3.30 -4.89
CA LEU A 55 9.94 3.73 -5.66
C LEU A 55 10.23 5.00 -6.48
N THR A 56 10.97 5.97 -5.94
CA THR A 56 11.37 7.15 -6.70
C THR A 56 12.26 6.77 -7.89
N ALA A 57 13.18 5.82 -7.72
CA ALA A 57 14.04 5.33 -8.81
C ALA A 57 13.23 4.65 -9.93
N GLN A 58 12.05 4.10 -9.61
CA GLN A 58 11.11 3.53 -10.57
C GLN A 58 10.15 4.56 -11.19
N GLY A 59 10.28 5.83 -10.83
CA GLY A 59 9.50 6.93 -11.38
C GLY A 59 8.14 7.12 -10.71
N TYR A 60 7.97 6.70 -9.46
CA TYR A 60 6.83 7.11 -8.63
C TYR A 60 7.11 8.46 -7.96
N THR A 61 6.07 9.28 -7.82
CA THR A 61 6.08 10.41 -6.89
C THR A 61 5.67 9.92 -5.51
N VAL A 62 6.60 9.95 -4.57
CA VAL A 62 6.40 9.41 -3.22
C VAL A 62 6.11 10.54 -2.23
N HIS A 63 5.02 10.40 -1.48
CA HIS A 63 4.66 11.26 -0.36
C HIS A 63 4.65 10.47 0.94
N THR A 64 5.17 11.05 2.01
CA THR A 64 5.03 10.49 3.36
C THR A 64 4.00 11.28 4.16
N VAL A 65 3.24 10.58 5.00
CA VAL A 65 2.23 11.18 5.87
C VAL A 65 2.76 11.26 7.30
N ASP A 66 2.66 12.44 7.93
CA ASP A 66 3.04 12.63 9.35
C ASP A 66 1.86 12.33 10.28
N VAL A 67 1.46 11.06 10.33
CA VAL A 67 0.54 10.52 11.34
C VAL A 67 1.32 9.83 12.46
N LYS A 68 0.67 9.65 13.62
CA LYS A 68 1.29 9.00 14.79
C LYS A 68 0.70 7.65 15.13
N GLY A 69 -0.43 7.24 14.55
CA GLY A 69 -1.12 6.00 14.90
C GLY A 69 -1.59 6.00 16.35
N LEU A 70 -2.01 7.16 16.88
CA LEU A 70 -2.47 7.30 18.28
C LEU A 70 -3.95 7.65 18.38
N ASP A 71 -4.48 8.33 17.37
CA ASP A 71 -5.88 8.70 17.19
C ASP A 71 -6.24 8.33 15.75
N LEU A 72 -6.75 7.11 15.57
CA LEU A 72 -6.96 6.55 14.22
C LEU A 72 -8.08 7.29 13.44
N PRO A 73 -9.17 7.75 14.08
CA PRO A 73 -10.12 8.64 13.43
C PRO A 73 -9.49 9.94 12.92
N ALA A 74 -8.64 10.59 13.71
CA ALA A 74 -7.95 11.80 13.28
C ALA A 74 -6.92 11.50 12.17
N ASP A 75 -6.14 10.44 12.33
CA ASP A 75 -5.13 10.01 11.34
C ASP A 75 -5.79 9.67 9.99
N THR A 76 -7.00 9.09 9.99
CA THR A 76 -7.79 8.84 8.77
C THR A 76 -8.01 10.15 7.97
N ARG A 77 -8.30 11.25 8.64
CA ARG A 77 -8.47 12.57 8.00
C ARG A 77 -7.17 13.17 7.48
N VAL A 78 -6.06 12.88 8.17
CA VAL A 78 -4.73 13.30 7.69
C VAL A 78 -4.36 12.52 6.42
N VAL A 79 -4.67 11.23 6.35
CA VAL A 79 -4.47 10.43 5.13
C VAL A 79 -5.33 10.96 3.97
N GLU A 80 -6.63 11.22 4.20
CA GLU A 80 -7.52 11.86 3.21
C GLU A 80 -6.90 13.16 2.65
N ALA A 81 -6.46 14.05 3.54
CA ALA A 81 -5.86 15.33 3.15
C ALA A 81 -4.53 15.15 2.39
N ALA A 82 -3.73 14.14 2.75
CA ALA A 82 -2.47 13.84 2.08
C ALA A 82 -2.70 13.34 0.64
N VAL A 83 -3.66 12.43 0.43
CA VAL A 83 -4.04 11.94 -0.90
C VAL A 83 -4.61 13.06 -1.76
N ALA A 84 -5.51 13.87 -1.20
CA ALA A 84 -6.07 15.03 -1.89
C ALA A 84 -4.98 16.04 -2.28
N LYS A 85 -3.98 16.27 -1.42
CA LYS A 85 -2.85 17.14 -1.72
C LYS A 85 -1.93 16.56 -2.80
N ALA A 86 -1.66 15.25 -2.75
CA ALA A 86 -0.79 14.57 -3.71
C ALA A 86 -1.37 14.59 -5.13
N THR A 87 -2.69 14.46 -5.25
CA THR A 87 -3.41 14.42 -6.54
C THR A 87 -3.85 15.80 -7.05
N ALA A 88 -3.72 16.85 -6.23
CA ALA A 88 -4.23 18.18 -6.57
C ALA A 88 -3.50 18.81 -7.78
N GLY A 89 -4.25 18.96 -8.89
CA GLY A 89 -3.73 19.59 -10.11
C GLY A 89 -2.79 18.70 -10.92
N VAL A 90 -2.77 17.40 -10.63
CA VAL A 90 -1.96 16.39 -11.28
C VAL A 90 -2.87 15.50 -12.14
N ASP A 91 -2.40 15.11 -13.33
CA ASP A 91 -3.01 14.03 -14.11
C ASP A 91 -2.44 12.71 -13.61
N ALA A 92 -3.08 12.11 -12.60
CA ALA A 92 -2.59 10.89 -11.97
C ALA A 92 -2.91 9.67 -12.83
N GLU A 93 -1.89 8.90 -13.20
CA GLU A 93 -2.05 7.59 -13.84
C GLU A 93 -2.46 6.52 -12.83
N SER A 94 -1.90 6.60 -11.62
CA SER A 94 -2.22 5.69 -10.54
C SER A 94 -1.98 6.34 -9.18
N VAL A 95 -2.76 5.98 -8.17
CA VAL A 95 -2.58 6.39 -6.78
C VAL A 95 -2.56 5.16 -5.89
N ALA A 96 -1.45 4.95 -5.19
CA ALA A 96 -1.30 3.88 -4.22
C ALA A 96 -1.12 4.42 -2.80
N ILE A 97 -1.61 3.67 -1.82
CA ILE A 97 -1.30 3.87 -0.41
C ILE A 97 -0.58 2.64 0.13
N VAL A 98 0.54 2.85 0.82
CA VAL A 98 1.26 1.81 1.57
C VAL A 98 1.17 2.17 3.04
N GLY A 99 0.49 1.36 3.84
CA GLY A 99 0.29 1.60 5.27
C GLY A 99 0.92 0.49 6.10
N HIS A 100 1.66 0.88 7.15
CA HIS A 100 2.22 -0.06 8.12
C HIS A 100 1.41 -0.04 9.42
N SER A 101 1.17 -1.22 10.01
CA SER A 101 0.52 -1.37 11.31
C SER A 101 -0.75 -0.50 11.40
N TYR A 102 -0.88 0.39 12.38
CA TYR A 102 -2.01 1.32 12.50
C TYR A 102 -2.16 2.34 11.38
N GLY A 103 -1.08 2.66 10.65
CA GLY A 103 -1.17 3.47 9.43
C GLY A 103 -2.00 2.78 8.35
N GLY A 104 -1.92 1.46 8.26
CA GLY A 104 -2.77 0.65 7.39
C GLY A 104 -4.26 0.71 7.78
N LEU A 105 -4.58 0.78 9.07
CA LEU A 105 -5.97 0.92 9.55
C LEU A 105 -6.55 2.28 9.17
N SER A 106 -5.82 3.36 9.42
CA SER A 106 -6.25 4.72 9.06
C SER A 106 -6.40 4.88 7.55
N ALA A 107 -5.51 4.28 6.77
CA ALA A 107 -5.61 4.25 5.31
C ALA A 107 -6.86 3.49 4.83
N ARG A 108 -7.11 2.29 5.36
CA ARG A 108 -8.29 1.51 4.97
C ARG A 108 -9.60 2.18 5.42
N SER A 109 -9.60 2.83 6.58
CA SER A 109 -10.71 3.66 7.04
C SER A 109 -11.03 4.79 6.06
N TYR A 110 -10.02 5.44 5.49
CA TYR A 110 -10.20 6.46 4.44
C TYR A 110 -10.87 5.86 3.19
N LEU A 111 -10.40 4.69 2.73
CA LEU A 111 -11.00 4.00 1.58
C LEU A 111 -12.49 3.67 1.84
N LYS A 112 -12.78 3.08 3.00
CA LYS A 112 -14.11 2.54 3.34
C LYS A 112 -15.12 3.63 3.70
N THR A 113 -14.71 4.69 4.39
CA THR A 113 -15.65 5.63 5.02
C THR A 113 -15.69 7.01 4.37
N LEU A 114 -14.64 7.39 3.62
CA LEU A 114 -14.48 8.74 3.07
C LEU A 114 -14.38 8.77 1.54
N GLY A 115 -14.72 7.66 0.88
CA GLY A 115 -14.69 7.56 -0.59
C GLY A 115 -13.28 7.43 -1.17
N GLY A 116 -12.30 7.02 -0.38
CA GLY A 116 -10.93 6.86 -0.87
C GLY A 116 -10.78 5.77 -1.94
N SER A 117 -11.67 4.78 -1.98
CA SER A 117 -11.67 3.74 -3.02
C SER A 117 -12.02 4.26 -4.42
N ASP A 118 -12.61 5.45 -4.54
CA ASP A 118 -12.86 6.11 -5.82
C ASP A 118 -11.59 6.80 -6.39
N VAL A 119 -10.53 6.91 -5.58
CA VAL A 119 -9.29 7.65 -5.91
C VAL A 119 -8.06 6.77 -5.90
N VAL A 120 -8.02 5.76 -5.02
CA VAL A 120 -6.84 4.92 -4.77
C VAL A 120 -7.00 3.60 -5.50
N ASP A 121 -6.07 3.31 -6.42
CA ASP A 121 -6.06 2.07 -7.20
C ASP A 121 -5.47 0.90 -6.42
N THR A 122 -4.55 1.16 -5.50
CA THR A 122 -3.82 0.11 -4.78
C THR A 122 -3.61 0.46 -3.31
N TYR A 123 -3.99 -0.46 -2.44
CA TYR A 123 -3.75 -0.40 -1.00
C TYR A 123 -2.85 -1.55 -0.59
N ILE A 124 -1.69 -1.26 -0.01
CA ILE A 124 -0.74 -2.26 0.49
C ILE A 124 -0.64 -2.11 2.01
N ALA A 125 -1.09 -3.15 2.72
CA ALA A 125 -1.03 -3.23 4.17
C ALA A 125 0.17 -4.05 4.61
N ILE A 126 1.08 -3.45 5.36
CA ILE A 126 2.25 -4.11 5.96
C ILE A 126 1.95 -4.35 7.44
N GLY A 127 1.89 -5.61 7.87
CA GLY A 127 1.66 -6.01 9.27
C GLY A 127 0.41 -5.38 9.90
N THR A 128 -0.61 -5.05 9.11
CA THR A 128 -1.76 -4.28 9.59
C THR A 128 -2.77 -5.20 10.28
N PRO A 129 -3.13 -4.97 11.56
CA PRO A 129 -4.10 -5.79 12.26
C PRO A 129 -5.53 -5.37 11.88
N GLN A 130 -5.99 -5.76 10.68
CA GLN A 130 -7.21 -5.23 10.03
C GLN A 130 -8.50 -5.29 10.88
N TYR A 131 -8.57 -6.24 11.81
CA TYR A 131 -9.69 -6.44 12.74
C TYR A 131 -9.39 -5.92 14.15
N GLY A 132 -8.35 -5.11 14.29
CA GLY A 132 -7.77 -4.67 15.55
C GLY A 132 -6.81 -5.70 16.15
N SER A 133 -6.12 -5.31 17.22
CA SER A 133 -5.19 -6.18 17.95
C SER A 133 -5.46 -6.16 19.47
N PRO A 134 -5.23 -7.28 20.19
CA PRO A 134 -5.28 -7.29 21.65
C PRO A 134 -4.33 -6.26 22.28
N GLY A 135 -3.21 -5.96 21.60
CA GLY A 135 -2.26 -4.93 22.01
C GLY A 135 -2.90 -3.54 22.12
N GLY A 136 -3.78 -3.18 21.19
CA GLY A 136 -4.57 -1.94 21.26
C GLY A 136 -5.42 -1.85 22.53
N CYS A 137 -5.93 -2.98 23.04
CA CYS A 137 -6.74 -3.00 24.26
C CYS A 137 -5.94 -2.80 25.56
N ALA A 138 -4.61 -2.86 25.48
CA ALA A 138 -3.75 -2.52 26.61
C ALA A 138 -3.39 -1.01 26.65
N GLN A 139 -3.79 -0.25 25.63
CA GLN A 139 -3.43 1.16 25.49
C GLN A 139 -4.49 2.11 26.08
N LEU A 140 -4.11 3.37 26.29
CA LEU A 140 -5.02 4.41 26.78
C LEU A 140 -5.74 5.10 25.60
N PRO A 141 -6.97 5.63 25.82
CA PRO A 141 -7.62 6.50 24.85
C PRO A 141 -6.70 7.64 24.38
N GLY A 142 -6.61 7.85 23.06
CA GLY A 142 -5.70 8.82 22.43
C GLY A 142 -4.23 8.40 22.36
N PHE A 143 -3.92 7.15 22.75
CA PHE A 143 -2.57 6.55 22.65
C PHE A 143 -2.62 5.22 21.89
N GLY A 144 -3.54 5.09 20.92
CA GLY A 144 -3.72 3.92 20.06
C GLY A 144 -4.73 2.87 20.55
N TRP A 145 -5.49 3.18 21.61
CA TRP A 145 -6.66 2.39 22.04
C TRP A 145 -7.65 2.13 20.89
N ASP A 146 -7.75 3.03 19.92
CA ASP A 146 -8.67 2.89 18.78
C ASP A 146 -8.44 1.61 17.98
N GLY A 147 -7.23 1.05 17.98
CA GLY A 147 -6.94 -0.25 17.35
C GLY A 147 -7.36 -1.48 18.17
N CYS A 148 -7.96 -1.29 19.35
CA CYS A 148 -8.56 -2.38 20.11
C CYS A 148 -9.82 -2.90 19.40
N PRO A 149 -10.02 -4.23 19.24
CA PRO A 149 -11.17 -4.76 18.50
C PRO A 149 -12.56 -4.43 19.03
N VAL A 150 -12.68 -3.93 20.26
CA VAL A 150 -13.98 -3.55 20.86
C VAL A 150 -14.34 -2.08 20.65
N THR A 151 -13.50 -1.31 19.95
CA THR A 151 -13.77 0.11 19.72
C THR A 151 -14.78 0.32 18.60
N PRO A 152 -15.52 1.44 18.62
CA PRO A 152 -16.35 1.84 17.48
C PRO A 152 -15.56 1.96 16.17
N PHE A 153 -14.30 2.43 16.24
CA PHE A 153 -13.45 2.58 15.06
C PHE A 153 -13.24 1.24 14.33
N ILE A 154 -12.87 0.19 15.05
CA ILE A 154 -12.73 -1.14 14.45
C ILE A 154 -14.09 -1.70 14.02
N ALA A 155 -15.14 -1.54 14.84
CA ALA A 155 -16.47 -2.03 14.50
C ALA A 155 -16.99 -1.44 13.17
N ASP A 156 -16.79 -0.14 12.95
CA ASP A 156 -17.15 0.53 11.71
C ASP A 156 -16.29 0.02 10.54
N LEU A 157 -14.99 -0.19 10.77
CA LEU A 157 -14.04 -0.66 9.75
C LEU A 157 -14.34 -2.09 9.25
N ILE A 158 -14.87 -2.97 10.11
CA ILE A 158 -15.18 -4.38 9.76
C ILE A 158 -16.66 -4.59 9.39
N THR A 159 -17.47 -3.54 9.34
CA THR A 159 -18.89 -3.67 8.97
C THR A 159 -19.04 -3.69 7.45
N GLY A 160 -19.63 -4.75 6.90
CA GLY A 160 -19.76 -4.92 5.45
C GLY A 160 -18.40 -5.22 4.78
N ASP A 161 -18.43 -5.27 3.45
CA ASP A 161 -17.28 -5.62 2.60
C ASP A 161 -15.98 -4.99 3.07
N ASP A 162 -14.97 -5.84 3.31
CA ASP A 162 -13.69 -5.36 3.74
C ASP A 162 -12.91 -4.62 2.65
N THR A 163 -13.23 -4.90 1.39
CA THR A 163 -12.47 -4.51 0.19
C THR A 163 -13.33 -3.74 -0.81
N PRO A 164 -13.97 -2.62 -0.40
CA PRO A 164 -14.95 -1.95 -1.23
C PRO A 164 -14.35 -1.29 -2.49
N GLY A 165 -15.07 -1.38 -3.60
CA GLY A 165 -14.73 -0.69 -4.85
C GLY A 165 -13.72 -1.46 -5.70
N ASP A 166 -13.02 -0.75 -6.57
CA ASP A 166 -12.07 -1.35 -7.53
C ASP A 166 -10.62 -1.31 -7.02
N THR A 167 -10.37 -0.78 -5.82
CA THR A 167 -9.03 -0.76 -5.20
C THR A 167 -8.49 -2.18 -5.07
N ALA A 168 -7.25 -2.41 -5.51
CA ALA A 168 -6.56 -3.67 -5.26
C ALA A 168 -5.97 -3.69 -3.84
N TYR A 169 -6.45 -4.62 -3.01
CA TYR A 169 -6.00 -4.77 -1.62
C TYR A 169 -4.89 -5.82 -1.50
N TYR A 170 -3.72 -5.42 -1.01
CA TYR A 170 -2.58 -6.30 -0.78
C TYR A 170 -2.24 -6.41 0.71
N SER A 171 -1.81 -7.59 1.13
CA SER A 171 -1.25 -7.84 2.45
C SER A 171 0.17 -8.37 2.36
N ILE A 172 1.08 -7.73 3.11
CA ILE A 172 2.44 -8.19 3.40
C ILE A 172 2.53 -8.30 4.92
N ARG A 173 3.08 -9.40 5.43
CA ARG A 173 3.22 -9.59 6.88
C ARG A 173 4.39 -10.48 7.25
N SER A 174 4.84 -10.34 8.49
CA SER A 174 5.59 -11.37 9.19
C SER A 174 4.78 -12.66 9.45
N ASP A 175 5.47 -13.80 9.57
CA ASP A 175 4.89 -15.04 10.10
C ASP A 175 4.76 -15.04 11.64
N GLU A 176 5.38 -14.06 12.31
CA GLU A 176 5.33 -13.85 13.75
C GLU A 176 4.25 -12.83 14.18
N GLU A 177 3.50 -12.26 13.22
CA GLU A 177 2.45 -11.29 13.52
C GLU A 177 1.42 -11.85 14.51
N LEU A 178 0.95 -11.00 15.43
CA LEU A 178 -0.15 -11.35 16.34
C LEU A 178 -1.51 -11.32 15.64
N ALA A 179 -1.60 -10.67 14.48
CA ALA A 179 -2.79 -10.64 13.63
C ALA A 179 -2.39 -10.78 12.16
N ASP A 180 -3.05 -11.69 11.44
CA ASP A 180 -2.65 -12.11 10.09
C ASP A 180 -3.01 -11.15 8.95
N GLY A 181 -3.66 -10.03 9.27
CA GLY A 181 -4.00 -8.96 8.34
C GLY A 181 -4.93 -9.35 7.18
N ARG A 182 -5.59 -10.52 7.24
CA ARG A 182 -6.55 -10.93 6.22
C ARG A 182 -7.80 -10.06 6.25
N LEU A 183 -8.36 -9.89 5.07
CA LEU A 183 -9.66 -9.27 4.79
C LEU A 183 -10.57 -10.31 4.16
N ASP A 184 -11.88 -10.19 4.37
CA ASP A 184 -12.84 -10.80 3.45
C ASP A 184 -12.91 -10.02 2.13
N GLY A 185 -13.66 -10.53 1.16
CA GLY A 185 -13.66 -10.02 -0.21
C GLY A 185 -12.33 -10.25 -0.93
N GLY A 186 -12.08 -9.43 -1.94
CA GLY A 186 -10.96 -9.57 -2.87
C GLY A 186 -9.65 -9.06 -2.30
N GLN A 187 -8.71 -9.97 -2.01
CA GLN A 187 -7.40 -9.62 -1.45
C GLN A 187 -6.26 -10.41 -2.08
N TYR A 188 -5.16 -9.72 -2.38
CA TYR A 188 -3.88 -10.30 -2.76
C TYR A 188 -3.00 -10.50 -1.53
N ARG A 189 -2.52 -11.72 -1.29
CA ARG A 189 -1.75 -12.09 -0.09
C ARG A 189 -0.34 -12.52 -0.48
N VAL A 190 0.66 -11.77 -0.01
CA VAL A 190 2.06 -12.21 -0.09
C VAL A 190 2.29 -13.29 0.94
N ALA A 191 3.04 -14.34 0.58
CA ALA A 191 3.43 -15.37 1.52
C ALA A 191 4.12 -14.74 2.76
N PRO A 192 3.79 -15.17 3.99
CA PRO A 192 4.37 -14.57 5.19
C PRO A 192 5.90 -14.61 5.16
N ILE A 193 6.52 -13.51 5.56
CA ILE A 193 7.98 -13.35 5.55
C ILE A 193 8.52 -13.90 6.88
N PRO A 194 9.39 -14.91 6.87
CA PRO A 194 9.93 -15.51 8.10
C PRO A 194 10.90 -14.57 8.82
N ASP A 195 10.94 -14.67 10.15
CA ASP A 195 11.89 -13.95 11.01
C ASP A 195 11.86 -12.42 10.80
N LEU A 196 10.67 -11.87 10.54
CA LEU A 196 10.47 -10.44 10.31
C LEU A 196 9.88 -9.78 11.55
N VAL A 197 10.56 -8.77 12.07
CA VAL A 197 10.14 -8.03 13.27
C VAL A 197 9.17 -6.92 12.89
N HIS A 198 7.99 -6.90 13.52
CA HIS A 198 6.88 -5.98 13.24
C HIS A 198 7.32 -4.50 13.18
N GLU A 199 8.16 -4.06 14.12
CA GLU A 199 8.55 -2.66 14.24
C GLU A 199 9.41 -2.15 13.08
N VAL A 200 10.03 -3.02 12.30
CA VAL A 200 10.97 -2.64 11.23
C VAL A 200 10.53 -3.13 9.85
N GLU A 201 9.32 -3.67 9.71
CA GLU A 201 8.82 -4.19 8.43
C GLU A 201 8.97 -3.20 7.27
N PRO A 202 8.69 -1.88 7.41
CA PRO A 202 8.84 -0.95 6.29
C PRO A 202 10.28 -0.81 5.77
N ALA A 203 11.26 -1.07 6.63
CA ALA A 203 12.69 -0.98 6.31
C ALA A 203 13.28 -2.33 5.85
N ASP A 204 12.54 -3.44 5.97
CA ASP A 204 13.05 -4.75 5.58
C ASP A 204 13.16 -4.82 4.04
N PRO A 205 14.34 -5.15 3.47
CA PRO A 205 14.53 -5.21 2.02
C PRO A 205 13.55 -6.13 1.30
N ARG A 206 13.06 -7.19 1.95
CA ARG A 206 12.08 -8.13 1.37
C ARG A 206 10.71 -7.47 1.22
N VAL A 207 10.33 -6.62 2.17
CA VAL A 207 9.10 -5.82 2.11
C VAL A 207 9.22 -4.73 1.06
N VAL A 208 10.36 -4.02 1.01
CA VAL A 208 10.63 -3.00 -0.01
C VAL A 208 10.51 -3.58 -1.43
N VAL A 209 11.15 -4.73 -1.67
CA VAL A 209 11.06 -5.44 -2.95
C VAL A 209 9.63 -5.87 -3.24
N ALA A 210 8.90 -6.43 -2.27
CA ALA A 210 7.52 -6.85 -2.47
C ALA A 210 6.59 -5.68 -2.84
N VAL A 211 6.67 -4.56 -2.12
CA VAL A 211 5.91 -3.33 -2.43
C VAL A 211 6.22 -2.84 -3.83
N SER A 212 7.50 -2.79 -4.17
CA SER A 212 7.96 -2.34 -5.48
C SER A 212 7.43 -3.23 -6.62
N GLU A 213 7.57 -4.55 -6.51
CA GLU A 213 7.10 -5.49 -7.53
C GLU A 213 5.56 -5.47 -7.67
N ILE A 214 4.83 -5.32 -6.56
CA ILE A 214 3.37 -5.14 -6.58
C ILE A 214 3.01 -3.91 -7.41
N LEU A 215 3.60 -2.75 -7.10
CA LEU A 215 3.28 -1.50 -7.80
C LEU A 215 3.71 -1.53 -9.26
N ALA A 216 4.81 -2.23 -9.58
CA ALA A 216 5.25 -2.45 -10.96
C ALA A 216 4.39 -3.46 -11.75
N GLY A 217 3.41 -4.11 -11.10
CA GLY A 217 2.50 -5.08 -11.73
C GLY A 217 3.01 -6.52 -11.80
N HIS A 218 4.04 -6.88 -11.03
CA HIS A 218 4.69 -8.20 -11.03
C HIS A 218 4.43 -9.02 -9.76
N SER A 219 3.25 -8.89 -9.17
CA SER A 219 3.00 -9.38 -7.81
C SER A 219 3.18 -10.91 -7.63
N PRO A 220 3.96 -11.35 -6.63
CA PRO A 220 4.02 -12.75 -6.20
C PRO A 220 2.82 -13.16 -5.32
N ALA A 221 1.86 -12.25 -5.08
CA ALA A 221 0.75 -12.48 -4.18
C ALA A 221 -0.30 -13.42 -4.77
N GLU A 222 -0.89 -14.25 -3.91
CA GLU A 222 -2.04 -15.08 -4.25
C GLU A 222 -3.32 -14.25 -4.10
N PHE A 223 -4.13 -14.19 -5.15
CA PHE A 223 -5.47 -13.60 -5.05
C PHE A 223 -6.44 -14.57 -4.40
N VAL A 224 -7.19 -14.08 -3.42
CA VAL A 224 -8.33 -14.77 -2.82
C VAL A 224 -9.56 -13.87 -2.86
N ASP A 225 -10.72 -14.49 -2.83
CA ASP A 225 -12.02 -13.81 -2.71
C ASP A 225 -12.85 -14.61 -1.70
N GLU A 226 -12.80 -14.19 -0.43
CA GLU A 226 -13.53 -14.84 0.67
C GLU A 226 -14.89 -14.17 0.88
N ALA A 227 -15.92 -14.95 1.23
CA ALA A 227 -17.25 -14.35 1.36
C ALA A 227 -17.30 -13.39 2.56
N GLU A 228 -18.15 -12.37 2.46
CA GLU A 228 -18.47 -11.46 3.55
C GLU A 228 -18.70 -12.21 4.88
N GLY A 229 -17.91 -11.88 5.91
CA GLY A 229 -17.95 -12.48 7.24
C GLY A 229 -17.21 -13.82 7.39
N ASP A 230 -16.55 -14.33 6.33
CA ASP A 230 -15.67 -15.50 6.45
C ASP A 230 -14.41 -15.18 7.24
N ILE A 231 -13.95 -13.94 7.21
CA ILE A 231 -12.90 -13.44 8.08
C ILE A 231 -13.52 -12.80 9.33
N THR A 232 -12.92 -13.11 10.47
CA THR A 232 -13.36 -12.64 11.79
C THR A 232 -12.14 -12.42 12.65
N LEU A 233 -12.20 -11.52 13.62
CA LEU A 233 -11.11 -11.30 14.58
C LEU A 233 -10.50 -12.60 15.13
N GLU A 234 -11.33 -13.54 15.57
CA GLU A 234 -10.88 -14.80 16.19
C GLU A 234 -10.05 -15.66 15.24
N LYS A 235 -10.31 -15.57 13.93
CA LYS A 235 -9.60 -16.30 12.88
C LYS A 235 -8.31 -15.62 12.44
N THR A 236 -8.14 -14.33 12.75
CA THR A 236 -6.96 -13.55 12.35
C THR A 236 -5.89 -13.47 13.43
N LEU A 237 -6.21 -13.78 14.70
CA LEU A 237 -5.27 -13.69 15.82
C LEU A 237 -4.35 -14.93 15.98
N PHE A 238 -3.10 -14.69 16.37
CA PHE A 238 -2.11 -15.73 16.68
C PHE A 238 -1.53 -15.65 18.10
N PRO A 239 -1.36 -16.79 18.81
CA PRO A 239 -2.07 -18.04 18.53
C PRO A 239 -3.59 -17.81 18.64
N ALA A 240 -4.37 -18.58 17.88
CA ALA A 240 -5.83 -18.45 17.90
C ALA A 240 -6.36 -18.50 19.36
N PRO A 241 -7.25 -17.59 19.78
CA PRO A 241 -7.80 -17.60 21.13
C PRO A 241 -8.41 -18.97 21.45
N THR A 242 -8.04 -19.55 22.59
CA THR A 242 -8.68 -20.79 23.05
C THR A 242 -10.10 -20.48 23.49
N ARG A 243 -11.10 -21.11 22.85
CA ARG A 243 -12.51 -21.04 23.26
C ARG A 243 -12.72 -21.53 24.70
#